data_AF-A0A0Q7MT51-F1
#
_entry.id   AF-A0A0Q7MT51-F1
#
_cell.length_a   1.000
_cell.length_b   1.000
_cell.length_c   1.000
_cell.angle_alpha   90.00
_cell.angle_beta   90.00
_cell.angle_gamma   90.00
#
_symmetry.space_group_name_H-M   'P 1'
#
loop_
_entity.id
_entity.type
_entity.pdbx_description
1 polymer ?
#
loop_
_entity_poly.entity_id
_entity_poly.type
_entity_poly.pdbx_seq_one_letter_code
_entity_poly.pdbx_strand_id
1 'polypeptide(L)'
;MAPDVVLDRASAADSPAIRNVLARAYRTNPLMAWALPEDGTRLDACAAWLGPSVDRYLAAGRVHVARLDGRVEGVAAFAPDGPVLRVLHRASGHP
;
A
#
# COMPACT_ATOMS: atom_id res chain seq x y z
N MET A 1 -21.76 -12.97 16.31
CA MET A 1 -20.96 -11.90 16.94
C MET A 1 -19.91 -11.52 15.93
N ALA A 2 -19.87 -10.24 15.51
CA ALA A 2 -18.83 -9.81 14.57
C ALA A 2 -17.49 -9.90 15.29
N PRO A 3 -16.43 -10.38 14.63
CA PRO A 3 -15.11 -10.42 15.24
C PRO A 3 -14.67 -9.00 15.61
N ASP A 4 -13.97 -8.88 16.74
CA ASP A 4 -13.45 -7.60 17.19
C ASP A 4 -12.26 -7.20 16.32
N VAL A 5 -12.41 -6.08 15.59
CA VAL A 5 -11.39 -5.57 14.68
C VAL A 5 -10.86 -4.27 15.26
N VAL A 6 -9.58 -4.26 15.58
CA VAL A 6 -8.89 -3.08 16.11
C VAL A 6 -8.11 -2.40 14.98
N LEU A 7 -8.25 -1.08 14.86
CA LEU A 7 -7.49 -0.27 13.92
C LEU A 7 -6.41 0.53 14.65
N ASP A 8 -5.15 0.30 14.28
CA ASP A 8 -4.00 0.95 14.91
C ASP A 8 -3.01 1.50 13.88
N ARG A 9 -2.14 2.41 14.31
CA ARG A 9 -0.94 2.77 13.54
C ARG A 9 0.01 1.58 13.49
N ALA A 10 0.53 1.31 12.30
CA ALA A 10 1.53 0.27 12.10
C ALA A 10 2.90 0.69 12.65
N SER A 11 3.66 -0.30 13.13
CA SER A 11 5.05 -0.15 13.53
C SER A 11 5.98 -0.84 12.52
N ALA A 12 7.29 -0.58 12.61
CA ALA A 12 8.28 -1.26 11.77
C ALA A 12 8.21 -2.80 11.90
N ALA A 13 7.82 -3.32 13.07
CA ALA A 13 7.66 -4.75 13.32
C ALA A 13 6.54 -5.39 12.48
N ASP A 14 5.60 -4.59 11.98
CA ASP A 14 4.47 -5.06 11.18
C ASP A 14 4.81 -5.27 9.70
N SER A 15 5.99 -4.80 9.23
CA SER A 15 6.37 -4.84 7.80
C SER A 15 6.20 -6.23 7.17
N PRO A 16 6.67 -7.35 7.77
CA PRO A 16 6.47 -8.67 7.19
C PRO A 16 4.99 -9.06 7.04
N ALA A 17 4.16 -8.75 8.05
CA ALA A 17 2.74 -9.08 8.03
C ALA A 17 1.98 -8.22 7.01
N ILE A 18 2.33 -6.93 6.91
CA ILE A 18 1.78 -6.00 5.91
C ILE A 18 2.07 -6.48 4.48
N ARG A 19 3.31 -6.88 4.20
CA ARG A 19 3.68 -7.40 2.87
C ARG A 19 2.88 -8.65 2.51
N ASN A 20 2.64 -9.54 3.48
CA ASN A 20 1.80 -10.72 3.27
C ASN A 20 0.33 -10.36 2.97
N VAL A 21 -0.25 -9.38 3.68
CA VAL A 21 -1.61 -8.90 3.40
C VAL A 21 -1.69 -8.31 1.98
N LEU A 22 -0.76 -7.43 1.61
CA LEU A 22 -0.73 -6.83 0.28
C LEU A 22 -0.58 -7.89 -0.82
N ALA A 23 0.33 -8.84 -0.64
CA ALA A 23 0.51 -9.94 -1.58
C ALA A 23 -0.79 -10.72 -1.81
N ARG A 24 -1.48 -11.11 -0.74
CA ARG A 24 -2.76 -11.84 -0.83
C ARG A 24 -3.84 -11.00 -1.49
N ALA A 25 -3.97 -9.72 -1.12
CA ALA A 25 -4.99 -8.83 -1.65
C ALA A 25 -4.79 -8.51 -3.14
N TYR A 26 -3.54 -8.43 -3.59
CA TYR A 26 -3.21 -8.03 -4.96
C TYR A 26 -2.95 -9.19 -5.92
N ARG A 27 -2.79 -10.43 -5.45
CA ARG A 27 -2.52 -11.59 -6.34
C ARG A 27 -3.59 -11.81 -7.42
N THR A 28 -4.83 -11.40 -7.18
CA THR A 28 -5.94 -11.51 -8.17
C THR A 28 -6.36 -10.16 -8.74
N ASN A 29 -5.65 -9.09 -8.39
CA ASN A 29 -5.90 -7.77 -8.95
C ASN A 29 -5.60 -7.80 -10.47
N PRO A 30 -6.51 -7.31 -11.34
CA PRO A 30 -6.32 -7.37 -12.79
C PRO A 30 -5.01 -6.71 -13.29
N LEU A 31 -4.58 -5.61 -12.67
CA LEU A 31 -3.31 -4.95 -13.00
C LEU A 31 -2.13 -5.88 -12.71
N MET A 32 -2.16 -6.56 -11.56
CA MET A 32 -1.09 -7.47 -11.18
C MET A 32 -1.12 -8.75 -12.00
N ALA A 33 -2.29 -9.29 -12.33
CA ALA A 33 -2.42 -10.43 -13.23
C ALA A 33 -1.86 -10.12 -14.63
N TRP A 34 -2.04 -8.90 -15.11
CA TRP A 34 -1.45 -8.43 -16.36
C TRP A 34 0.07 -8.23 -16.27
N ALA A 35 0.55 -7.57 -15.22
CA ALA A 35 1.97 -7.22 -15.07
C ALA A 35 2.86 -8.40 -14.62
N LEU A 36 2.30 -9.34 -13.87
CA LEU A 36 2.95 -10.50 -13.27
C LEU A 36 2.20 -11.77 -13.70
N PRO A 37 2.37 -12.25 -14.95
CA PRO A 37 1.46 -13.23 -15.54
C PRO A 37 1.52 -14.62 -14.90
N GLU A 38 2.65 -15.01 -14.31
CA GLU A 38 2.83 -16.33 -13.70
C GLU A 38 2.07 -16.45 -12.36
N ASP A 39 1.04 -17.29 -12.30
CA ASP A 39 0.20 -17.44 -11.10
C ASP A 39 0.95 -18.05 -9.92
N GLY A 40 1.83 -19.02 -10.19
CA GLY A 40 2.56 -19.75 -9.16
C GLY A 40 3.54 -18.87 -8.36
N THR A 41 4.01 -17.76 -8.96
CA THR A 41 4.96 -16.83 -8.32
C THR A 41 4.36 -15.47 -8.01
N ARG A 42 3.12 -15.20 -8.42
CA ARG A 42 2.52 -13.86 -8.31
C ARG A 42 2.40 -13.37 -6.87
N LEU A 43 2.19 -14.29 -5.91
CA LEU A 43 2.12 -13.93 -4.50
C LEU A 43 3.43 -13.26 -4.05
N ASP A 44 4.56 -13.93 -4.28
CA ASP A 44 5.89 -13.44 -3.92
C ASP A 44 6.26 -12.19 -4.73
N ALA A 45 5.92 -12.18 -6.01
CA ALA A 45 6.15 -11.03 -6.88
C ALA A 45 5.35 -9.79 -6.44
N CYS A 46 4.11 -9.95 -5.95
CA CYS A 46 3.33 -8.84 -5.37
C CYS A 46 3.98 -8.32 -4.08
N ALA A 47 4.45 -9.21 -3.20
CA ALA A 47 5.17 -8.82 -1.99
C ALA A 47 6.43 -8.01 -2.33
N ALA A 48 7.20 -8.46 -3.33
CA ALA A 48 8.42 -7.79 -3.78
C ALA A 48 8.15 -6.45 -4.47
N TRP A 49 7.12 -6.35 -5.31
CA TRP A 49 6.77 -5.12 -6.01
C TRP A 49 6.25 -4.04 -5.05
N LEU A 50 5.29 -4.39 -4.20
CA LEU A 50 4.62 -3.43 -3.32
C LEU A 50 5.44 -3.10 -2.06
N GLY A 51 6.32 -4.01 -1.63
CA GLY A 51 7.13 -3.91 -0.41
C GLY A 51 7.86 -2.56 -0.26
N PRO A 52 8.71 -2.15 -1.21
CA PRO A 52 9.48 -0.90 -1.09
C PRO A 52 8.62 0.35 -0.90
N SER A 53 7.45 0.40 -1.56
CA SER A 53 6.53 1.54 -1.44
C SER A 53 5.90 1.59 -0.05
N VAL A 54 5.40 0.44 0.45
CA VAL A 54 4.76 0.41 1.78
C VAL A 54 5.77 0.60 2.91
N ASP A 55 7.00 0.10 2.78
CA ASP A 55 8.04 0.33 3.79
C ASP A 55 8.40 1.81 3.90
N ARG A 56 8.43 2.53 2.78
CA ARG A 56 8.62 3.99 2.77
C ARG A 56 7.49 4.69 3.53
N TYR A 57 6.24 4.28 3.32
CA TYR A 57 5.09 4.87 4.01
C TYR A 57 5.07 4.51 5.50
N LEU A 58 5.51 3.30 5.84
CA LEU A 58 5.65 2.83 7.22
C LEU A 58 6.70 3.62 7.98
N ALA A 59 7.88 3.82 7.37
CA ALA A 59 8.95 4.66 7.94
C ALA A 59 8.50 6.10 8.19
N ALA A 60 7.55 6.61 7.39
CA ALA A 60 6.95 7.94 7.55
C ALA A 60 5.77 7.96 8.55
N GLY A 61 5.42 6.84 9.19
CA GLY A 61 4.29 6.75 10.12
C GLY A 61 2.92 6.90 9.45
N ARG A 62 2.82 6.61 8.15
CA ARG A 62 1.61 6.81 7.32
C ARG A 62 0.88 5.50 6.97
N VAL A 63 0.96 4.50 7.84
CA VAL A 63 0.32 3.20 7.64
C VAL A 63 -0.52 2.84 8.86
N HIS A 64 -1.76 2.40 8.61
CA HIS A 64 -2.64 1.81 9.60
C HIS A 64 -2.89 0.35 9.27
N VAL A 65 -3.07 -0.48 10.29
CA VAL A 65 -3.40 -1.90 10.16
C VAL A 65 -4.72 -2.20 10.85
N ALA A 66 -5.48 -3.12 10.27
CA ALA A 66 -6.60 -3.77 10.94
C ALA A 66 -6.13 -5.09 11.54
N ARG A 67 -6.39 -5.26 12.83
CA ARG A 67 -6.05 -6.48 13.57
C ARG A 67 -7.28 -7.28 13.92
N LEU A 68 -7.21 -8.57 13.64
CA LEU A 68 -8.17 -9.57 14.08
C LEU A 68 -7.43 -10.59 14.96
N ASP A 69 -7.84 -10.74 16.21
CA ASP A 69 -7.19 -11.63 17.18
C ASP A 69 -5.65 -11.41 17.26
N GLY A 70 -5.24 -10.13 17.22
CA GLY A 70 -3.84 -9.69 17.24
C GLY A 70 -3.08 -9.79 15.91
N ARG A 71 -3.66 -10.43 14.88
CA ARG A 71 -3.03 -10.63 13.56
C ARG A 71 -3.40 -9.50 12.61
N VAL A 72 -2.43 -9.04 11.81
CA VAL A 72 -2.69 -8.03 10.78
C VAL A 72 -3.41 -8.67 9.59
N GLU A 73 -4.66 -8.26 9.36
CA GLU A 73 -5.50 -8.76 8.26
C GLU A 73 -5.85 -7.69 7.22
N GLY A 74 -5.67 -6.42 7.56
CA GLY A 74 -5.89 -5.29 6.65
C GLY A 74 -4.79 -4.25 6.79
N VAL A 75 -4.56 -3.50 5.71
CA VAL A 75 -3.60 -2.39 5.70
C VAL A 75 -4.15 -1.23 4.87
N ALA A 76 -3.95 -0.02 5.39
CA ALA A 76 -4.16 1.23 4.65
C ALA A 76 -2.87 2.05 4.72
N ALA A 77 -2.31 2.38 3.56
CA ALA A 77 -1.10 3.17 3.45
C ALA A 77 -1.38 4.47 2.69
N PHE A 78 -0.94 5.59 3.26
CA PHE A 78 -1.24 6.92 2.73
C PHE A 78 0.04 7.53 2.18
N ALA A 79 0.00 7.93 0.91
CA ALA A 79 1.13 8.62 0.30
C ALA A 79 1.46 9.89 1.12
N PRO A 80 2.75 10.26 1.21
CA PRO A 80 3.12 11.57 1.72
C PRO A 80 2.47 12.66 0.86
N ASP A 81 2.24 13.82 1.46
CA ASP A 81 1.73 14.98 0.73
C ASP A 81 2.71 15.29 -0.42
N GLY A 82 2.20 15.22 -1.65
CA GLY A 82 3.00 15.53 -2.84
C GLY A 82 3.25 17.04 -2.96
N PRO A 83 4.24 17.46 -3.77
CA PRO A 83 4.34 18.87 -4.14
C PRO A 83 3.02 19.31 -4.79
N VAL A 84 2.42 20.39 -4.28
CA VAL A 84 1.27 21.03 -4.94
C VAL A 84 1.77 21.57 -6.27
N LEU A 85 1.41 20.91 -7.37
CA LEU A 85 1.67 21.42 -8.71
C LEU A 85 0.87 22.71 -8.90
N ARG A 86 1.50 23.86 -8.67
CA ARG A 86 0.96 25.15 -9.12
C ARG A 86 1.11 25.21 -10.63
N VAL A 87 0.00 24.97 -11.34
CA VAL A 87 -0.08 25.31 -12.76
C VAL A 87 -0.01 26.83 -12.87
N LEU A 88 1.15 27.35 -13.22
CA LEU A 88 1.29 28.76 -13.61
C LEU A 88 0.69 28.89 -15.01
N HIS A 89 -0.53 29.40 -15.12
CA HIS A 89 -1.05 29.86 -16.40
C HIS A 89 -0.15 30.99 -16.89
N ARG A 90 0.69 30.71 -17.89
CA ARG A 90 1.39 31.75 -18.65
C ARG A 90 0.34 32.44 -19.50
N ALA A 91 -0.05 33.66 -19.12
CA ALA A 91 -0.85 34.51 -19.99
C ALA A 91 -0.04 34.78 -21.26
N SER A 92 -0.46 34.21 -22.38
CA SER A 92 0.06 34.54 -23.71
C SER A 92 -0.45 35.95 -24.04
N GLY A 93 0.35 36.97 -23.75
CA GLY A 93 0.17 38.27 -24.37
C GLY A 93 0.42 38.12 -25.86
N HIS A 94 -0.61 38.34 -26.68
CA HIS A 94 -0.44 38.58 -28.11
C HIS A 94 -0.16 40.07 -28.33
N PRO A 95 0.83 40.43 -29.17
CA PRO A 95 1.00 41.81 -29.65
C PRO A 95 -0.14 42.23 -30.59
#